data_AF-A0A3M1A0N4-F1
#
_entry.id   AF-A0A3M1A0N4-F1
#
_cell.length_a   1.000
_cell.length_b   1.000
_cell.length_c   1.000
_cell.angle_alpha   90.00
_cell.angle_beta   90.00
_cell.angle_gamma   90.00
#
_symmetry.space_group_name_H-M   'P 1'
#
loop_
_entity.id
_entity.type
_entity.pdbx_description
1 polymer ?
#
loop_
_entity_poly.entity_id
_entity_poly.type
_entity_poly.pdbx_seq_one_letter_code
_entity_poly.pdbx_strand_id
1 'polypeptide(L)'
;FWIHTETIGRLPRWFEAVFNTPSHHRVHHATNPRYLDSNYAGTLIIWDRLFGTFVPEDETEPCRYGIVRQLGTFNPLKVAFHEWIGILRDLFRARSLRELAGYLFGPPGWSPDGSRLTSDLLKARWAAARREAAE
;
A
#
# COMPACT_ATOMS: atom_id res chain seq x y z
N PHE A 1 2.10 -3.10 -20.99
CA PHE A 1 1.63 -2.38 -19.79
C PHE A 1 2.37 -1.05 -19.72
N TRP A 2 1.78 0.04 -20.24
CA TRP A 2 2.48 1.28 -20.60
C TRP A 2 2.66 2.28 -19.44
N ILE A 3 1.90 2.12 -18.34
CA ILE A 3 1.91 3.02 -17.18
C ILE A 3 3.07 2.76 -16.19
N HIS A 4 3.87 1.70 -16.38
CA HIS A 4 5.07 1.44 -15.57
C HIS A 4 6.26 2.28 -16.08
N THR A 5 6.24 3.58 -15.83
CA THR A 5 7.35 4.47 -16.19
C THR A 5 7.41 5.70 -15.29
N GLU A 6 8.61 6.22 -15.06
CA GLU A 6 8.84 7.53 -14.43
C GLU A 6 9.08 8.63 -15.46
N THR A 7 9.35 8.27 -16.72
CA THR A 7 9.70 9.22 -17.79
C THR A 7 8.56 10.17 -18.11
N ILE A 8 7.32 9.69 -17.99
CA ILE A 8 6.12 10.50 -18.17
C ILE A 8 5.71 11.00 -16.77
N GLY A 9 5.85 12.31 -16.55
CA GLY A 9 5.42 12.96 -15.31
C GLY A 9 3.91 12.92 -15.15
N ARG A 10 3.22 14.00 -15.55
CA ARG A 10 1.76 14.09 -15.55
C ARG A 10 1.20 14.24 -16.96
N LEU A 11 -0.02 13.75 -17.15
CA LEU A 11 -0.79 13.90 -18.39
C LEU A 11 -1.80 15.06 -18.25
N PRO A 12 -2.42 15.51 -19.35
CA PRO A 12 -3.44 16.55 -19.30
C PRO A 12 -4.56 16.23 -18.28
N ARG A 13 -5.04 17.23 -17.56
CA ARG A 13 -5.96 17.07 -16.41
C ARG A 13 -7.23 16.28 -16.74
N TRP A 14 -7.78 16.44 -17.94
CA TRP A 14 -8.97 15.69 -18.37
C TRP A 14 -8.69 14.19 -18.51
N PHE A 15 -7.47 13.84 -18.93
CA PHE A 15 -7.05 12.45 -19.08
C PHE A 15 -6.82 11.82 -17.70
N GLU A 16 -6.13 12.54 -16.80
CA GLU A 16 -5.93 12.12 -15.41
C GLU A 16 -7.21 12.09 -14.57
N ALA A 17 -8.29 12.74 -15.03
CA ALA A 17 -9.58 12.64 -14.37
C ALA A 17 -10.24 11.26 -14.61
N VAL A 18 -9.95 10.61 -15.74
CA VAL A 18 -10.68 9.41 -16.21
C VAL A 18 -9.80 8.16 -16.25
N PHE A 19 -8.57 8.28 -16.74
CA PHE A 19 -7.67 7.15 -16.98
C PHE A 19 -6.58 7.02 -15.92
N ASN A 20 -6.15 5.79 -15.66
CA ASN A 20 -4.92 5.53 -14.94
C ASN A 20 -3.73 5.99 -15.83
N THR A 21 -2.79 6.69 -15.21
CA THR A 21 -1.63 7.30 -15.86
C THR A 21 -0.35 6.85 -15.14
N PRO A 22 0.83 7.05 -15.72
CA PRO A 22 2.08 6.71 -15.06
C PRO A 22 2.20 7.32 -13.66
N SER A 23 1.76 8.56 -13.45
CA SER A 23 1.72 9.20 -12.12
C SER A 23 0.82 8.47 -11.12
N HIS A 24 -0.40 8.14 -11.51
CA HIS A 24 -1.33 7.39 -10.65
C HIS A 24 -0.78 6.01 -10.29
N HIS A 25 -0.13 5.38 -11.26
CA HIS A 25 0.41 4.03 -11.12
C HIS A 25 1.70 3.96 -10.31
N ARG A 26 2.53 5.03 -10.31
CA ARG A 26 3.66 5.14 -9.37
C ARG A 26 3.18 5.16 -7.93
N VAL A 27 2.12 5.92 -7.63
CA VAL A 27 1.48 5.93 -6.31
C VAL A 27 0.98 4.54 -5.91
N HIS A 28 0.35 3.80 -6.84
CA HIS A 28 -0.10 2.43 -6.58
C HIS A 28 1.05 1.50 -6.14
N HIS A 29 2.23 1.67 -6.74
CA HIS A 29 3.44 0.88 -6.40
C HIS A 29 4.26 1.44 -5.24
N ALA A 30 3.87 2.58 -4.69
CA ALA A 30 4.64 3.24 -3.66
C ALA A 30 4.39 2.62 -2.28
N THR A 31 5.46 2.58 -1.48
CA THR A 31 5.49 2.06 -0.11
C THR A 31 5.50 3.18 0.93
N ASN A 32 5.53 4.44 0.52
CA ASN A 32 5.41 5.58 1.43
C ASN A 32 4.07 5.45 2.18
N PRO A 33 4.03 5.71 3.50
CA PRO A 33 2.78 5.58 4.26
C PRO A 33 1.59 6.30 3.63
N ARG A 34 1.78 7.51 3.10
CA ARG A 34 0.74 8.30 2.41
C ARG A 34 0.06 7.57 1.24
N TYR A 35 0.80 6.73 0.53
CA TYR A 35 0.38 6.12 -0.73
C TYR A 35 -0.08 4.66 -0.60
N LEU A 36 0.13 4.03 0.56
CA LEU A 36 -0.35 2.66 0.80
C LEU A 36 -1.83 2.56 0.48
N ASP A 37 -2.29 1.42 -0.03
CA ASP A 37 -3.73 1.17 -0.22
C ASP A 37 -4.45 2.31 -0.97
N SER A 38 -3.90 2.71 -2.12
CA SER A 38 -4.40 3.80 -2.96
C SER A 38 -4.26 3.46 -4.45
N ASN A 39 -5.08 4.10 -5.29
CA ASN A 39 -5.04 3.99 -6.75
C ASN A 39 -5.09 2.56 -7.30
N TYR A 40 -6.12 1.80 -6.93
CA TYR A 40 -6.28 0.39 -7.27
C TYR A 40 -6.65 0.11 -8.73
N ALA A 41 -7.31 1.05 -9.41
CA ALA A 41 -7.91 0.79 -10.72
C ALA A 41 -6.85 0.67 -11.82
N GLY A 42 -6.82 -0.45 -12.54
CA GLY A 42 -5.81 -0.69 -13.57
C GLY A 42 -5.94 0.11 -14.88
N THR A 43 -7.12 0.67 -15.20
CA THR A 43 -7.34 1.41 -16.46
C THR A 43 -8.09 2.72 -16.26
N LEU A 44 -9.19 2.72 -15.50
CA LEU A 44 -10.01 3.90 -15.28
C LEU A 44 -9.86 4.38 -13.84
N ILE A 45 -9.10 5.46 -13.62
CA ILE A 45 -8.87 6.02 -12.27
C ILE A 45 -10.15 6.60 -11.66
N ILE A 46 -11.21 6.79 -12.46
CA ILE A 46 -12.50 7.27 -11.98
C ILE A 46 -13.06 6.41 -10.85
N TRP A 47 -12.79 5.10 -10.83
CA TRP A 47 -13.23 4.22 -9.75
C TRP A 47 -12.59 4.60 -8.42
N ASP A 48 -11.29 4.86 -8.38
CA ASP A 48 -10.62 5.33 -7.16
C ASP A 48 -11.14 6.67 -6.68
N ARG A 49 -11.52 7.56 -7.60
CA ARG A 49 -12.13 8.84 -7.24
C ARG A 49 -13.53 8.66 -6.64
N LEU A 50 -14.33 7.76 -7.22
CA LEU A 50 -15.69 7.47 -6.74
C LEU A 50 -15.71 6.74 -5.40
N PHE A 51 -14.77 5.83 -5.18
CA PHE A 51 -14.68 5.02 -3.95
C PHE A 51 -13.71 5.61 -2.90
N GLY A 52 -13.10 6.76 -3.17
CA GLY A 52 -12.30 7.49 -2.18
C GLY A 52 -10.90 6.93 -1.94
N THR A 53 -10.36 6.13 -2.86
CA THR A 53 -9.02 5.54 -2.81
C THR A 53 -8.01 6.27 -3.68
N PHE A 54 -8.42 7.36 -4.35
CA PHE A 54 -7.55 8.18 -5.17
C PHE A 54 -6.60 9.04 -4.34
N VAL A 55 -5.30 8.91 -4.60
CA VAL A 55 -4.26 9.78 -4.05
C VAL A 55 -3.38 10.30 -5.19
N PRO A 56 -3.23 11.62 -5.36
CA PRO A 56 -2.31 12.17 -6.36
C PRO A 56 -0.86 12.03 -5.90
N GLU A 57 0.06 11.86 -6.85
CA GLU A 57 1.49 11.90 -6.60
C GLU A 57 1.91 13.30 -6.11
N ASP A 58 2.72 13.37 -5.06
CA ASP A 58 3.23 14.59 -4.45
C ASP A 58 4.74 14.71 -4.68
N GLU A 59 5.18 15.81 -5.30
CA GLU A 59 6.60 16.07 -5.57
C GLU A 59 7.41 16.25 -4.28
N THR A 60 6.79 16.65 -3.18
CA THR A 60 7.44 16.81 -1.87
C THR A 60 7.58 15.49 -1.10
N GLU A 61 6.89 14.42 -1.54
CA GLU A 61 7.03 13.06 -1.04
C GLU A 61 7.12 12.08 -2.23
N PRO A 62 8.28 11.99 -2.90
CA PRO A 62 8.46 11.11 -4.05
C PRO A 62 8.19 9.63 -3.72
N CYS A 63 7.68 8.90 -4.71
CA CYS A 63 7.37 7.48 -4.58
C CYS A 63 8.61 6.65 -4.25
N ARG A 64 8.53 5.80 -3.22
CA ARG A 64 9.53 4.79 -2.85
C ARG A 64 8.98 3.41 -3.13
N TYR A 65 9.62 2.63 -3.97
CA TYR A 65 9.13 1.31 -4.38
C TYR A 65 9.64 0.17 -3.51
N GLY A 66 8.96 -0.98 -3.63
CA GLY A 66 9.31 -2.22 -2.98
C GLY A 66 8.16 -2.73 -2.11
N ILE A 67 8.51 -3.30 -0.96
CA ILE A 67 7.55 -3.74 0.06
C ILE A 67 7.87 -3.05 1.39
N VAL A 68 6.85 -2.82 2.21
CA VAL A 68 6.99 -2.09 3.49
C VAL A 68 8.04 -2.76 4.40
N ARG A 69 8.14 -4.09 4.38
CA ARG A 69 9.18 -4.85 5.09
C ARG A 69 10.09 -5.56 4.10
N GLN A 70 11.30 -5.05 3.94
CA GLN A 70 12.30 -5.61 3.03
C GLN A 70 12.76 -7.00 3.48
N LEU A 71 12.86 -7.96 2.55
CA LEU A 71 13.20 -9.36 2.86
C LEU A 71 14.71 -9.62 2.97
N GLY A 72 15.54 -8.69 2.48
CA GLY A 72 16.99 -8.83 2.47
C GLY A 72 17.50 -10.04 1.67
N THR A 73 16.76 -10.48 0.64
CA THR A 73 17.11 -11.66 -0.15
C THR A 73 16.53 -11.57 -1.56
N PHE A 74 17.23 -12.13 -2.53
CA PHE A 74 16.78 -12.25 -3.92
C PHE A 74 16.41 -13.68 -4.31
N ASN A 75 16.33 -14.61 -3.33
CA ASN A 75 15.92 -15.98 -3.62
C ASN A 75 14.42 -16.01 -4.01
N PRO A 76 14.07 -16.42 -5.24
CA PRO A 76 12.70 -16.33 -5.74
C PRO A 76 11.73 -17.22 -4.98
N LEU A 77 12.18 -18.37 -4.47
CA LEU A 77 11.34 -19.24 -3.63
C LEU A 77 11.01 -18.54 -2.31
N LYS A 78 12.01 -17.90 -1.69
CA LYS A 78 11.77 -17.18 -0.43
C LYS A 78 10.84 -16.00 -0.66
N VAL A 79 11.03 -15.21 -1.72
CA VAL A 79 10.17 -14.07 -2.09
C VAL A 79 8.74 -14.52 -2.38
N ALA A 80 8.54 -15.65 -3.05
CA ALA A 80 7.20 -16.14 -3.38
C ALA A 80 6.45 -16.72 -2.16
N PHE A 81 7.14 -17.38 -1.23
CA PHE A 81 6.49 -18.21 -0.21
C PHE A 81 6.58 -17.67 1.23
N HIS A 82 7.41 -16.67 1.54
CA HIS A 82 7.58 -16.22 2.94
C HIS A 82 6.28 -15.75 3.60
N GLU A 83 5.43 -14.98 2.92
CA GLU A 83 4.17 -14.52 3.49
C GLU A 83 3.15 -15.66 3.64
N TRP A 84 3.11 -16.64 2.72
CA TRP A 84 2.26 -17.83 2.89
C TRP A 84 2.63 -18.60 4.15
N ILE A 85 3.93 -18.79 4.39
CA ILE A 85 4.45 -19.41 5.61
C ILE A 85 4.13 -18.54 6.84
N GLY A 86 4.21 -17.21 6.72
CA GLY A 86 3.83 -16.24 7.74
C GLY A 86 2.37 -16.39 8.17
N ILE A 87 1.45 -16.35 7.20
CA ILE A 87 0.01 -16.55 7.41
C ILE A 87 -0.26 -17.89 8.08
N LEU A 88 0.32 -18.99 7.58
CA LEU A 88 0.15 -20.31 8.21
C LEU A 88 0.60 -20.31 9.67
N ARG A 89 1.76 -19.71 9.98
CA ARG A 89 2.25 -19.59 11.36
C ARG A 89 1.32 -18.76 12.25
N ASP A 90 0.73 -17.70 11.70
CA ASP A 90 -0.22 -16.87 12.43
C ASP A 90 -1.53 -17.64 12.73
N LEU A 91 -2.04 -18.39 11.76
CA LEU A 91 -3.20 -19.27 11.95
C LEU A 91 -2.94 -20.35 13.00
N PHE A 92 -1.76 -20.99 13.00
CA PHE A 92 -1.39 -21.99 14.03
C PHE A 92 -1.19 -21.39 15.42
N ARG A 93 -0.89 -20.09 15.52
CA ARG A 93 -0.71 -19.39 16.80
C ARG A 93 -1.98 -18.78 17.34
N ALA A 94 -3.06 -18.73 16.55
CA ALA A 94 -4.34 -18.17 16.96
C ALA A 94 -4.87 -18.91 18.19
N ARG A 95 -5.15 -18.16 19.27
CA ARG A 95 -5.63 -18.71 20.56
C ARG A 95 -7.14 -18.74 20.68
N SER A 96 -7.85 -18.21 19.68
CA SER A 96 -9.31 -18.13 19.66
C SER A 96 -9.87 -18.06 18.24
N LEU A 97 -11.16 -18.33 18.07
CA LEU A 97 -11.86 -18.17 16.79
C LEU A 97 -11.85 -16.71 16.29
N ARG A 98 -11.82 -15.74 17.21
CA ARG A 98 -11.68 -14.32 16.88
C ARG A 98 -10.31 -14.04 16.26
N GLU A 99 -9.25 -14.60 16.83
CA GLU A 99 -7.90 -14.44 16.27
C GLU A 99 -7.77 -15.10 14.90
N LEU A 100 -8.34 -16.30 14.75
CA LEU A 100 -8.37 -17.00 13.48
C LEU A 100 -9.08 -16.17 12.40
N ALA A 101 -10.27 -15.64 12.70
CA ALA A 101 -11.00 -14.76 11.79
C ALA A 101 -10.23 -13.48 11.47
N GLY A 102 -9.55 -12.89 12.45
CA GLY A 102 -8.70 -11.72 12.27
C GLY A 102 -7.53 -11.97 11.31
N TYR A 103 -6.87 -13.13 11.39
CA TYR A 103 -5.79 -13.47 10.45
C TYR A 103 -6.29 -13.84 9.04
N LEU A 104 -7.50 -14.39 8.92
CA LEU A 104 -8.07 -14.77 7.61
C LEU A 104 -8.68 -13.60 6.85
N PHE A 105 -9.35 -12.68 7.55
CA PHE A 105 -10.16 -11.63 6.94
C PHE A 105 -9.70 -10.22 7.28
N GLY A 106 -8.79 -10.08 8.24
CA GLY A 106 -8.22 -8.78 8.60
C GLY A 106 -7.22 -8.29 7.55
N PRO A 107 -6.96 -6.97 7.52
CA PRO A 107 -5.96 -6.40 6.62
C PRO A 107 -4.54 -6.88 6.96
N PRO A 108 -3.60 -6.84 5.99
CA PRO A 108 -2.19 -7.05 6.27
C PRO A 108 -1.71 -6.17 7.45
N GLY A 109 -0.94 -6.78 8.35
CA GLY A 109 -0.48 -6.10 9.56
C GLY A 109 -1.47 -6.11 10.72
N TRP A 110 -2.65 -6.72 10.59
CA TRP A 110 -3.51 -7.02 11.73
C TRP A 110 -2.80 -7.98 12.71
N SER A 111 -2.98 -7.73 14.00
CA SER A 111 -2.49 -8.60 15.09
C SER A 111 -3.35 -8.41 16.33
N PRO A 112 -3.61 -9.48 17.12
CA PRO A 112 -4.51 -9.39 18.27
C PRO A 112 -3.94 -8.55 19.42
N ASP A 113 -2.63 -8.38 19.48
CA ASP A 113 -1.90 -7.61 20.51
C ASP A 113 -1.47 -6.22 20.04
N GLY A 114 -1.80 -5.83 18.80
CA GLY A 114 -1.37 -4.55 18.22
C GLY A 114 0.13 -4.44 17.96
N SER A 115 0.88 -5.54 18.00
CA SER A 115 2.33 -5.55 17.74
C SER A 115 2.71 -5.20 16.30
N ARG A 116 1.73 -5.27 15.39
CA ARG A 116 1.88 -4.99 13.96
C ARG A 116 0.99 -3.81 13.54
N LEU A 117 1.39 -3.16 12.45
CA LEU A 117 0.73 -1.97 11.93
C LEU A 117 0.09 -2.30 10.58
N THR A 118 -1.18 -1.95 10.44
CA THR A 118 -1.89 -1.93 9.15
C THR A 118 -1.51 -0.68 8.36
N SER A 119 -1.87 -0.65 7.07
CA SER A 119 -1.67 0.55 6.24
C SER A 119 -2.31 1.80 6.83
N ASP A 120 -3.51 1.69 7.39
CA ASP A 120 -4.21 2.80 8.03
C ASP A 120 -3.45 3.33 9.27
N LEU A 121 -2.92 2.42 10.10
CA LEU A 121 -2.12 2.81 11.25
C LEU A 121 -0.79 3.48 10.82
N LEU A 122 -0.16 2.98 9.76
CA LEU A 122 1.04 3.59 9.18
C LEU A 122 0.73 5.00 8.63
N LYS A 123 -0.37 5.16 7.90
CA LYS A 123 -0.87 6.46 7.40
C LYS A 123 -1.12 7.44 8.54
N ALA A 124 -1.84 7.00 9.58
CA ALA A 124 -2.18 7.84 10.73
C ALA A 124 -0.92 8.32 11.48
N ARG A 125 0.03 7.41 11.73
CA ARG A 125 1.30 7.74 12.38
C ARG A 125 2.13 8.72 11.54
N TRP A 126 2.22 8.49 10.23
CA TRP A 126 2.91 9.41 9.31
C TRP A 126 2.28 10.80 9.32
N ALA A 127 0.94 10.88 9.26
CA ALA A 127 0.22 12.15 9.26
C ALA A 127 0.40 12.91 10.59
N ALA A 128 0.41 12.21 11.74
CA ALA A 128 0.69 12.82 13.05
C ALA A 128 2.08 13.43 13.11
N ALA A 129 3.11 12.67 12.72
CA ALA A 129 4.50 13.15 12.71
C ALA A 129 4.70 14.38 11.81
N ARG A 130 3.97 14.47 10.68
CA ARG A 130 4.06 15.65 9.79
C ARG A 130 3.37 16.89 10.37
N ARG A 131 2.33 16.73 11.18
CA ARG A 131 1.68 17.85 11.88
C ARG A 131 2.58 18.40 12.97
N GLU A 132 3.16 17.52 13.79
CA GLU A 132 4.10 17.90 14.86
C GLU A 132 5.34 18.62 14.29
N ALA A 133 5.83 18.21 13.13
CA ALA A 133 6.97 18.88 12.49
C ALA A 133 6.64 20.24 11.84
N ALA A 134 5.35 20.58 11.72
CA ALA A 134 4.88 21.84 11.14
C ALA A 134 4.46 22.87 12.20
N GLU A 135 4.37 22.46 13.47
CA GLU A 135 4.18 23.33 14.65
C GLU A 135 5.53 23.83 15.18
#